data_AF-A0A9D0ZJE2-F1
#
_entry.id   AF-A0A9D0ZJE2-F1
#
_cell.length_a   1.000
_cell.length_b   1.000
_cell.length_c   1.000
_cell.angle_alpha   90.00
_cell.angle_beta   90.00
_cell.angle_gamma   90.00
#
_symmetry.space_group_name_H-M   'P 1'
#
loop_
_entity.id
_entity.type
_entity.pdbx_description
1 polymer ?
#
loop_
_entity_poly.entity_id
_entity_poly.type
_entity_poly.pdbx_seq_one_letter_code
_entity_poly.pdbx_strand_id
1 'polypeptide(L)'
;MLRNRLTYDLADQIGLEFSPESRFVDLYANGEYLGTYQLTEKVDLGEDNLVKITDLQSKTEDLNDQDLDAYSRYTNGKMQGYNIPNNPQDITGGYLMEYVWSVGEPSGFTTEGGQAFDLKSPEFASKEQIEYIASFVQDMEDAVYSSTGYNAKGKHYTDYIDAESAALMYIIQEFSLNQDAAISSLFAYKESDIDGDGKIHFSPVWDFDIAYGNLNATQNGHSMLDYTTMFVADSRMFYTSDRYTILGALCQHADFNTLVTELWKERVVPAMQVWNGEKEATARLQSFDTYKQLTDDASVLNYIRWDLSSTLLVWQAGDTHEKQLAYLKTWAGNRYNFLNGVFSSLEEVKAQAKEELLRYYNSYNSADYSQADWDSITKAKDDGLLAIENADTAAAVTRAKDDAISQMKAVAGVMVYFDNNQTNWEEVRVFWWNSPSSPCEWPGELMTDLGDGIYSFKFPSDTDYIIFTNGLPSGIEKEQTEDLLLQEGSQLFVPDMDSKYYKDTIQGYCYNGDWTVYDAAQEPTEPPTSDPGTRPTEPPTEDPDYKQGDANLDKEINLEDVLTIQRHIAKTIQITGVAADNADVNFDKTINLEDVLTLQKFLAKMLPSLPVA
;
A
#
# COMPACT_ATOMS: atom_id res chain seq x y z
N MET A 1 1.38 13.98 8.09
CA MET A 1 1.95 13.98 6.71
C MET A 1 1.45 12.79 5.90
N LEU A 2 1.74 11.52 6.25
CA LEU A 2 1.40 10.39 5.36
C LEU A 2 -0.10 10.00 5.26
N ARG A 3 -0.88 10.14 6.34
CA ARG A 3 -2.19 9.46 6.51
C ARG A 3 -3.17 9.64 5.33
N ASN A 4 -3.35 10.86 4.82
CA ASN A 4 -4.20 11.13 3.65
C ASN A 4 -3.71 10.36 2.41
N ARG A 5 -2.45 10.61 1.99
CA ARG A 5 -1.89 9.99 0.78
C ARG A 5 -1.96 8.46 0.84
N LEU A 6 -1.54 7.88 1.96
CA LEU A 6 -1.54 6.44 2.16
C LEU A 6 -2.97 5.86 2.04
N THR A 7 -3.98 6.56 2.54
CA THR A 7 -5.38 6.13 2.44
C THR A 7 -5.95 6.30 1.03
N TYR A 8 -5.58 7.37 0.32
CA TYR A 8 -6.02 7.59 -1.07
C TYR A 8 -5.42 6.54 -2.01
N ASP A 9 -4.13 6.25 -1.85
CA ASP A 9 -3.43 5.22 -2.64
C ASP A 9 -3.90 3.79 -2.26
N LEU A 10 -4.32 3.55 -1.00
CA LEU A 10 -4.99 2.32 -0.59
C LEU A 10 -6.39 2.19 -1.21
N ALA A 11 -7.19 3.27 -1.21
CA ALA A 11 -8.54 3.28 -1.79
C ALA A 11 -8.50 2.99 -3.29
N ASP A 12 -7.54 3.58 -4.01
CA ASP A 12 -7.21 3.28 -5.41
C ASP A 12 -6.85 1.80 -5.60
N GLN A 13 -5.98 1.26 -4.76
CA GLN A 13 -5.52 -0.14 -4.82
C GLN A 13 -6.62 -1.17 -4.51
N ILE A 14 -7.66 -0.83 -3.74
CA ILE A 14 -8.82 -1.71 -3.51
C ILE A 14 -9.94 -1.50 -4.55
N GLY A 15 -9.77 -0.58 -5.50
CA GLY A 15 -10.71 -0.35 -6.60
C GLY A 15 -11.77 0.72 -6.35
N LEU A 16 -11.60 1.60 -5.35
CA LEU A 16 -12.53 2.70 -5.13
C LEU A 16 -12.29 3.82 -6.15
N GLU A 17 -13.28 4.06 -7.00
CA GLU A 17 -13.21 5.06 -8.07
C GLU A 17 -12.93 6.47 -7.55
N PHE A 18 -12.34 7.31 -8.41
CA PHE A 18 -12.03 8.72 -8.16
C PHE A 18 -11.20 8.99 -6.89
N SER A 19 -10.48 8.00 -6.35
CA SER A 19 -9.57 8.20 -5.22
C SER A 19 -8.49 9.25 -5.57
N PRO A 20 -8.28 10.33 -4.79
CA PRO A 20 -7.44 11.46 -5.20
C PRO A 20 -5.96 11.08 -5.37
N GLU A 21 -5.28 11.61 -6.39
CA GLU A 21 -3.82 11.61 -6.42
C GLU A 21 -3.25 12.70 -5.50
N SER A 22 -2.12 12.41 -4.84
CA SER A 22 -1.42 13.43 -4.06
C SER A 22 0.08 13.19 -3.95
N ARG A 23 0.83 14.27 -3.73
CA ARG A 23 2.30 14.27 -3.62
C ARG A 23 2.78 15.31 -2.62
N PHE A 24 3.92 15.05 -1.98
CA PHE A 24 4.55 16.02 -1.09
C PHE A 24 5.31 17.07 -1.89
N VAL A 25 5.22 18.32 -1.46
CA VAL A 25 5.89 19.46 -2.09
C VAL A 25 6.49 20.38 -1.03
N ASP A 26 7.75 20.75 -1.22
CA ASP A 26 8.41 21.75 -0.39
C ASP A 26 8.12 23.15 -0.94
N LEU A 27 7.33 23.92 -0.21
CA LEU A 27 6.83 25.21 -0.69
C LEU A 27 7.85 26.32 -0.44
N TYR A 28 8.23 27.02 -1.51
CA TYR A 28 9.02 28.25 -1.44
C TYR A 28 8.21 29.44 -1.96
N ALA A 29 8.13 30.52 -1.19
CA ALA A 29 7.51 31.77 -1.60
C ALA A 29 8.44 32.96 -1.32
N ASN A 30 8.61 33.85 -2.30
CA ASN A 30 9.51 35.02 -2.20
C ASN A 30 10.97 34.70 -1.79
N GLY A 31 11.42 33.45 -2.03
CA GLY A 31 12.74 32.97 -1.64
C GLY A 31 12.81 32.38 -0.21
N GLU A 32 11.71 32.35 0.54
CA GLU A 32 11.63 31.71 1.85
C GLU A 32 10.97 30.34 1.77
N TYR A 33 11.53 29.36 2.49
CA TYR A 33 10.90 28.06 2.70
C TYR A 33 9.72 28.17 3.67
N LEU A 34 8.56 27.65 3.26
CA LEU A 34 7.30 27.71 3.99
C LEU A 34 6.86 26.36 4.57
N GLY A 35 7.68 25.31 4.48
CA GLY A 35 7.35 23.96 4.96
C GLY A 35 6.94 23.00 3.83
N THR A 36 6.79 21.74 4.20
CA THR A 36 6.31 20.67 3.33
C THR A 36 4.79 20.58 3.38
N TYR A 37 4.15 20.55 2.22
CA TYR A 37 2.70 20.40 2.06
C TYR A 37 2.39 19.12 1.29
N GLN A 38 1.17 18.62 1.43
CA GLN A 38 0.60 17.63 0.52
C GLN A 38 -0.21 18.38 -0.54
N LEU A 39 0.26 18.36 -1.78
CA LEU A 39 -0.54 18.78 -2.94
C LEU A 39 -1.44 17.60 -3.32
N THR A 40 -2.75 17.83 -3.35
CA THR A 40 -3.77 16.83 -3.65
C THR A 40 -4.69 17.34 -4.76
N GLU A 41 -5.24 16.43 -5.55
CA GLU A 41 -6.39 16.76 -6.40
C GLU A 41 -7.57 17.25 -5.55
N LYS A 42 -8.36 18.17 -6.11
CA LYS A 42 -9.59 18.67 -5.49
C LYS A 42 -10.72 17.69 -5.85
N VAL A 43 -11.57 17.36 -4.87
CA VAL A 43 -12.85 16.69 -5.13
C VAL A 43 -13.76 17.68 -5.88
N ASP A 44 -13.82 17.52 -7.19
CA ASP A 44 -14.53 18.40 -8.11
C ASP A 44 -14.92 17.64 -9.38
N LEU A 45 -15.93 18.14 -10.09
CA LEU A 45 -16.47 17.50 -11.31
C LEU A 45 -15.86 18.13 -12.57
N GLY A 46 -15.59 17.32 -13.61
CA GLY A 46 -15.18 17.81 -14.93
C GLY A 46 -14.25 16.84 -15.68
N GLU A 47 -14.09 17.03 -17.00
CA GLU A 47 -13.28 16.12 -17.85
C GLU A 47 -11.83 15.95 -17.36
N ASP A 48 -11.22 17.08 -16.96
CA ASP A 48 -9.86 17.17 -16.41
C ASP A 48 -9.80 17.13 -14.86
N ASN A 49 -10.96 17.05 -14.19
CA ASN A 49 -11.06 17.01 -12.72
C ASN A 49 -11.18 15.57 -12.20
N LEU A 50 -11.28 15.40 -10.88
CA LEU A 50 -11.25 14.10 -10.22
C LEU A 50 -12.49 13.24 -10.54
N VAL A 51 -13.69 13.82 -10.46
CA VAL A 51 -14.96 13.10 -10.62
C VAL A 51 -15.49 13.25 -12.04
N LYS A 52 -15.64 12.13 -12.74
CA LYS A 52 -15.91 12.07 -14.20
C LYS A 52 -17.26 11.43 -14.50
N ILE A 53 -18.31 12.12 -14.08
CA ILE A 53 -19.72 11.77 -14.31
C ILE A 53 -20.37 12.80 -15.23
N THR A 54 -21.63 12.58 -15.62
CA THR A 54 -22.47 13.58 -16.31
C THR A 54 -22.34 14.98 -15.69
N ASP A 55 -21.97 15.97 -16.48
CA ASP A 55 -22.03 17.37 -16.04
C ASP A 55 -23.46 17.91 -16.17
N LEU A 56 -24.23 17.77 -15.10
CA LEU A 56 -25.61 18.28 -15.03
C LEU A 56 -25.64 19.81 -14.99
N GLN A 57 -24.60 20.48 -14.46
CA GLN A 57 -24.55 21.93 -14.41
C GLN A 57 -24.39 22.51 -15.80
N SER A 58 -23.39 22.05 -16.56
CA SER A 58 -23.16 22.46 -17.95
C SER A 58 -24.38 22.16 -18.84
N LYS A 59 -24.99 20.97 -18.72
CA LYS A 59 -26.27 20.62 -19.39
C LYS A 59 -27.44 21.56 -19.02
N THR A 60 -27.36 22.28 -17.90
CA THR A 60 -28.36 23.26 -17.46
C THR A 60 -28.00 24.68 -17.92
N GLU A 61 -26.72 25.05 -17.91
CA GLU A 61 -26.20 26.30 -18.46
C GLU A 61 -26.54 26.44 -19.95
N ASP A 62 -26.34 25.39 -20.74
CA ASP A 62 -26.68 25.32 -22.18
C ASP A 62 -28.15 25.65 -22.53
N LEU A 63 -29.04 25.61 -21.54
CA LEU A 63 -30.49 25.80 -21.70
C LEU A 63 -31.00 27.13 -21.12
N ASN A 64 -30.14 27.98 -20.57
CA ASN A 64 -30.52 29.22 -19.88
C ASN A 64 -29.70 30.42 -20.36
N ASP A 65 -30.35 31.57 -20.58
CA ASP A 65 -29.73 32.76 -21.21
C ASP A 65 -28.82 33.59 -20.27
N GLN A 66 -28.66 33.17 -19.01
CA GLN A 66 -27.86 33.87 -17.99
C GLN A 66 -27.19 32.88 -17.03
N ASP A 67 -26.12 33.31 -16.39
CA ASP A 67 -25.40 32.58 -15.35
C ASP A 67 -26.36 32.04 -14.27
N LEU A 68 -26.17 30.79 -13.85
CA LEU A 68 -27.14 30.10 -12.99
C LEU A 68 -27.28 30.72 -11.59
N ASP A 69 -26.19 31.31 -11.08
CA ASP A 69 -26.16 32.01 -9.78
C ASP A 69 -26.95 33.34 -9.79
N ALA A 70 -27.22 33.91 -10.96
CA ALA A 70 -28.00 35.13 -11.13
C ALA A 70 -29.52 34.91 -10.99
N TYR A 71 -29.99 33.66 -10.95
CA TYR A 71 -31.41 33.35 -10.70
C TYR A 71 -31.78 33.56 -9.23
N SER A 72 -33.07 33.86 -8.98
CA SER A 72 -33.55 34.01 -7.60
C SER A 72 -33.48 32.68 -6.83
N ARG A 73 -33.04 32.73 -5.56
CA ARG A 73 -32.92 31.57 -4.67
C ARG A 73 -34.25 30.84 -4.46
N TYR A 74 -34.22 29.52 -4.52
CA TYR A 74 -35.26 28.63 -3.99
C TYR A 74 -34.87 28.17 -2.57
N THR A 75 -35.83 28.17 -1.65
CA THR A 75 -35.73 27.38 -0.42
C THR A 75 -37.10 27.08 0.17
N ASN A 76 -37.23 25.94 0.84
CA ASN A 76 -38.39 25.56 1.64
C ASN A 76 -38.05 25.30 3.13
N GLY A 77 -36.82 25.61 3.55
CA GLY A 77 -36.30 25.36 4.90
C GLY A 77 -35.63 23.99 5.10
N LYS A 78 -35.83 23.02 4.20
CA LYS A 78 -35.07 21.76 4.14
C LYS A 78 -34.22 21.61 2.89
N MET A 79 -34.58 22.32 1.82
CA MET A 79 -33.93 22.30 0.51
C MET A 79 -33.55 23.72 0.13
N GLN A 80 -32.45 23.88 -0.60
CA GLN A 80 -32.09 25.15 -1.25
C GLN A 80 -31.40 24.95 -2.61
N GLY A 81 -31.60 25.93 -3.48
CA GLY A 81 -31.09 25.97 -4.86
C GLY A 81 -31.59 27.23 -5.55
N TYR A 82 -31.93 27.15 -6.84
CA TYR A 82 -32.28 28.29 -7.69
C TYR A 82 -33.59 28.08 -8.47
N ASN A 83 -34.35 29.15 -8.68
CA ASN A 83 -35.53 29.15 -9.55
C ASN A 83 -35.12 29.30 -11.03
N ILE A 84 -34.36 28.32 -11.53
CA ILE A 84 -33.92 28.22 -12.94
C ILE A 84 -35.10 27.69 -13.79
N PRO A 85 -35.44 28.34 -14.92
CA PRO A 85 -36.68 28.03 -15.66
C PRO A 85 -36.57 26.81 -16.59
N ASN A 86 -35.37 26.50 -17.11
CA ASN A 86 -35.17 25.41 -18.05
C ASN A 86 -34.22 24.37 -17.45
N ASN A 87 -34.59 23.10 -17.56
CA ASN A 87 -33.78 21.95 -17.16
C ASN A 87 -33.53 21.05 -18.39
N PRO A 88 -32.42 20.28 -18.42
CA PRO A 88 -32.26 19.21 -19.39
C PRO A 88 -33.38 18.16 -19.24
N GLN A 89 -33.65 17.41 -20.32
CA GLN A 89 -34.69 16.38 -20.31
C GLN A 89 -34.41 15.29 -19.26
N ASP A 90 -33.13 14.97 -19.09
CA ASP A 90 -32.65 14.10 -18.04
C ASP A 90 -32.00 14.93 -16.94
N ILE A 91 -32.56 14.84 -15.73
CA ILE A 91 -32.01 15.39 -14.48
C ILE A 91 -31.68 14.27 -13.50
N THR A 92 -31.61 13.01 -13.94
CA THR A 92 -31.53 11.87 -13.01
C THR A 92 -30.14 11.64 -12.44
N GLY A 93 -29.10 12.22 -13.02
CA GLY A 93 -27.71 12.06 -12.59
C GLY A 93 -26.81 13.25 -12.95
N GLY A 94 -25.55 13.14 -12.57
CA GLY A 94 -24.60 14.25 -12.56
C GLY A 94 -24.60 15.03 -11.24
N TYR A 95 -24.86 14.33 -10.14
CA TYR A 95 -24.81 14.90 -8.79
C TYR A 95 -23.53 14.44 -8.09
N LEU A 96 -22.73 15.39 -7.59
CA LEU A 96 -21.65 15.14 -6.63
C LEU A 96 -22.03 15.79 -5.30
N MET A 97 -22.15 14.96 -4.26
CA MET A 97 -22.70 15.32 -2.96
C MET A 97 -21.66 15.11 -1.86
N GLU A 98 -21.67 15.97 -0.85
CA GLU A 98 -20.95 15.77 0.41
C GLU A 98 -21.95 15.60 1.55
N TYR A 99 -21.79 14.56 2.38
CA TYR A 99 -22.48 14.44 3.66
C TYR A 99 -21.94 15.52 4.61
N VAL A 100 -22.83 16.35 5.15
CA VAL A 100 -22.43 17.48 6.01
C VAL A 100 -23.30 17.62 7.26
N TRP A 101 -22.80 18.39 8.21
CA TRP A 101 -23.45 18.78 9.46
C TRP A 101 -24.75 19.58 9.27
N SER A 102 -24.73 20.48 8.28
CA SER A 102 -25.81 21.38 7.90
C SER A 102 -25.44 21.96 6.53
N VAL A 103 -26.44 22.14 5.65
CA VAL A 103 -26.20 22.66 4.29
C VAL A 103 -25.51 24.03 4.35
N GLY A 104 -24.30 24.11 3.81
CA GLY A 104 -23.45 25.31 3.75
C GLY A 104 -23.27 25.86 2.34
N GLU A 105 -23.35 25.01 1.32
CA GLU A 105 -23.14 25.37 -0.08
C GLU A 105 -24.39 26.04 -0.71
N PRO A 106 -24.26 26.67 -1.90
CA PRO A 106 -25.39 27.29 -2.58
C PRO A 106 -26.52 26.29 -2.86
N SER A 107 -26.25 25.01 -3.13
CA SER A 107 -27.28 24.01 -3.40
C SER A 107 -27.14 22.82 -2.47
N GLY A 108 -28.26 22.31 -1.96
CA GLY A 108 -28.25 21.19 -1.01
C GLY A 108 -29.57 20.99 -0.27
N PHE A 109 -29.63 19.97 0.56
CA PHE A 109 -30.86 19.55 1.23
C PHE A 109 -30.61 18.82 2.56
N THR A 110 -31.67 18.61 3.33
CA THR A 110 -31.69 17.80 4.55
C THR A 110 -32.85 16.82 4.51
N THR A 111 -32.57 15.54 4.71
CA THR A 111 -33.57 14.46 4.66
C THR A 111 -34.57 14.56 5.83
N GLU A 112 -35.69 13.83 5.74
CA GLU A 112 -36.57 13.60 6.91
C GLU A 112 -35.83 12.90 8.05
N GLY A 113 -34.76 12.15 7.73
CA GLY A 113 -33.83 11.57 8.70
C GLY A 113 -32.90 12.56 9.40
N GLY A 114 -32.82 13.80 8.93
CA GLY A 114 -31.97 14.85 9.49
C GLY A 114 -30.53 14.87 8.94
N GLN A 115 -30.19 14.01 7.97
CA GLN A 115 -28.88 14.07 7.31
C GLN A 115 -28.87 15.23 6.33
N ALA A 116 -27.87 16.11 6.43
CA ALA A 116 -27.68 17.20 5.49
C ALA A 116 -26.67 16.83 4.40
N PHE A 117 -26.88 17.41 3.22
CA PHE A 117 -26.11 17.21 2.01
C PHE A 117 -25.84 18.55 1.35
N ASP A 118 -24.59 18.79 1.03
CA ASP A 118 -24.15 19.88 0.15
C ASP A 118 -23.91 19.32 -1.26
N LEU A 119 -24.34 20.03 -2.30
CA LEU A 119 -24.00 19.70 -3.68
C LEU A 119 -22.71 20.43 -4.07
N LYS A 120 -21.67 19.67 -4.41
CA LYS A 120 -20.48 20.22 -5.08
C LYS A 120 -20.70 20.35 -6.59
N SER A 121 -21.53 19.48 -7.16
CA SER A 121 -22.08 19.68 -8.50
C SER A 121 -23.50 19.09 -8.59
N PRO A 122 -24.46 19.75 -9.25
CA PRO A 122 -24.41 21.16 -9.66
C PRO A 122 -24.37 22.10 -8.44
N GLU A 123 -23.43 23.06 -8.43
CA GLU A 123 -23.32 24.11 -7.39
C GLU A 123 -24.57 25.00 -7.41
N PHE A 124 -25.11 25.27 -8.61
CA PHE A 124 -26.29 26.11 -8.84
C PHE A 124 -27.47 25.28 -9.35
N ALA A 125 -27.89 24.29 -8.56
CA ALA A 125 -28.98 23.38 -8.89
C ALA A 125 -30.34 24.09 -9.01
N SER A 126 -31.15 23.69 -9.99
CA SER A 126 -32.53 24.12 -10.11
C SER A 126 -33.41 23.56 -8.99
N LYS A 127 -34.58 24.16 -8.80
CA LYS A 127 -35.62 23.66 -7.90
C LYS A 127 -35.95 22.19 -8.20
N GLU A 128 -36.20 21.86 -9.46
CA GLU A 128 -36.58 20.51 -9.89
C GLU A 128 -35.45 19.50 -9.68
N GLN A 129 -34.19 19.90 -9.91
CA GLN A 129 -33.01 19.08 -9.66
C GLN A 129 -32.84 18.77 -8.17
N ILE A 130 -33.03 19.76 -7.29
CA ILE A 130 -32.99 19.57 -5.84
C ILE A 130 -34.14 18.70 -5.34
N GLU A 131 -35.35 18.92 -5.84
CA GLU A 131 -36.51 18.11 -5.47
C GLU A 131 -36.37 16.66 -5.94
N TYR A 132 -35.72 16.41 -7.09
CA TYR A 132 -35.36 15.06 -7.55
C TYR A 132 -34.35 14.39 -6.62
N ILE A 133 -33.14 14.95 -6.45
CA ILE A 133 -32.05 14.24 -5.74
C ILE A 133 -32.38 14.04 -4.26
N ALA A 134 -33.02 15.02 -3.62
CA ALA A 134 -33.47 14.88 -2.24
C ALA A 134 -34.55 13.79 -2.09
N SER A 135 -35.45 13.64 -3.06
CA SER A 135 -36.43 12.55 -3.07
C SER A 135 -35.78 11.18 -3.32
N PHE A 136 -34.74 11.11 -4.16
CA PHE A 136 -34.01 9.86 -4.42
C PHE A 136 -33.24 9.41 -3.18
N VAL A 137 -32.53 10.34 -2.51
CA VAL A 137 -31.80 10.06 -1.27
C VAL A 137 -32.75 9.72 -0.12
N GLN A 138 -33.93 10.35 -0.02
CA GLN A 138 -34.93 9.95 0.97
C GLN A 138 -35.43 8.52 0.74
N ASP A 139 -35.74 8.15 -0.50
CA ASP A 139 -36.15 6.78 -0.85
C ASP A 139 -35.07 5.74 -0.51
N MET A 140 -33.80 6.11 -0.70
CA MET A 140 -32.63 5.30 -0.37
C MET A 140 -32.48 5.14 1.15
N GLU A 141 -32.58 6.23 1.93
CA GLU A 141 -32.61 6.16 3.39
C GLU A 141 -33.76 5.26 3.87
N ASP A 142 -34.98 5.45 3.36
CA ASP A 142 -36.16 4.65 3.74
C ASP A 142 -35.94 3.15 3.49
N ALA A 143 -35.06 2.78 2.56
CA ALA A 143 -34.68 1.39 2.29
C ALA A 143 -33.60 0.91 3.28
N VAL A 144 -32.50 1.65 3.42
CA VAL A 144 -31.36 1.32 4.29
C VAL A 144 -31.76 1.28 5.78
N TYR A 145 -32.58 2.20 6.26
CA TYR A 145 -33.02 2.24 7.66
C TYR A 145 -34.23 1.32 7.94
N SER A 146 -34.77 0.63 6.93
CA SER A 146 -35.76 -0.44 7.15
C SER A 146 -35.09 -1.71 7.69
N SER A 147 -35.77 -2.48 8.53
CA SER A 147 -35.23 -3.75 9.05
C SER A 147 -35.20 -4.90 8.03
N THR A 148 -35.50 -4.63 6.76
CA THR A 148 -35.53 -5.63 5.67
C THR A 148 -34.71 -5.23 4.45
N GLY A 149 -34.17 -4.02 4.43
CA GLY A 149 -33.54 -3.40 3.27
C GLY A 149 -34.52 -2.87 2.21
N TYR A 150 -35.84 -3.07 2.36
CA TYR A 150 -36.87 -2.61 1.43
C TYR A 150 -37.68 -1.41 1.96
N ASN A 151 -37.81 -0.37 1.15
CA ASN A 151 -38.66 0.78 1.46
C ASN A 151 -40.15 0.53 1.12
N ALA A 152 -41.01 1.52 1.42
CA ALA A 152 -42.45 1.46 1.14
C ALA A 152 -42.83 1.39 -0.36
N LYS A 153 -41.88 1.64 -1.27
CA LYS A 153 -42.04 1.47 -2.72
C LYS A 153 -41.70 0.04 -3.19
N GLY A 154 -41.23 -0.82 -2.29
CA GLY A 154 -40.86 -2.21 -2.58
C GLY A 154 -39.52 -2.36 -3.28
N LYS A 155 -38.69 -1.31 -3.26
CA LYS A 155 -37.30 -1.33 -3.76
C LYS A 155 -36.33 -1.64 -2.62
N HIS A 156 -35.30 -2.42 -2.90
CA HIS A 156 -34.19 -2.70 -1.99
C HIS A 156 -33.19 -1.55 -1.99
N TYR A 157 -32.35 -1.39 -0.95
CA TYR A 157 -31.34 -0.34 -0.94
C TYR A 157 -30.34 -0.46 -2.11
N THR A 158 -30.06 -1.68 -2.57
CA THR A 158 -29.22 -1.97 -3.75
C THR A 158 -29.85 -1.54 -5.10
N ASP A 159 -31.12 -1.14 -5.11
CA ASP A 159 -31.78 -0.49 -6.26
C ASP A 159 -31.53 1.04 -6.30
N TYR A 160 -30.84 1.57 -5.28
CA TYR A 160 -30.51 2.99 -5.11
C TYR A 160 -29.01 3.24 -4.96
N ILE A 161 -28.30 2.34 -4.28
CA ILE A 161 -26.84 2.42 -4.10
C ILE A 161 -26.12 1.40 -4.97
N ASP A 162 -24.92 1.76 -5.40
CA ASP A 162 -23.92 0.77 -5.72
C ASP A 162 -23.38 0.18 -4.41
N ALA A 163 -23.42 -1.15 -4.31
CA ALA A 163 -23.13 -1.84 -3.06
C ALA A 163 -21.63 -2.06 -2.86
N GLU A 164 -20.86 -2.17 -3.96
CA GLU A 164 -19.42 -2.40 -3.90
C GLU A 164 -18.69 -1.13 -3.43
N SER A 165 -18.95 0.02 -4.03
CA SER A 165 -18.42 1.32 -3.57
C SER A 165 -18.84 1.64 -2.13
N ALA A 166 -20.09 1.34 -1.73
CA ALA A 166 -20.54 1.49 -0.35
C ALA A 166 -19.75 0.60 0.64
N ALA A 167 -19.46 -0.65 0.26
CA ALA A 167 -18.68 -1.58 1.06
C ALA A 167 -17.19 -1.21 1.10
N LEU A 168 -16.60 -0.79 -0.03
CA LEU A 168 -15.20 -0.33 -0.10
C LEU A 168 -14.99 0.97 0.70
N MET A 169 -15.91 1.93 0.62
CA MET A 169 -15.90 3.14 1.44
C MET A 169 -16.03 2.80 2.94
N TYR A 170 -16.95 1.91 3.31
CA TYR A 170 -17.05 1.42 4.68
C TYR A 170 -15.73 0.79 5.15
N ILE A 171 -15.12 -0.09 4.34
CA ILE A 171 -13.85 -0.74 4.61
C ILE A 171 -12.74 0.28 4.86
N ILE A 172 -12.59 1.32 4.03
CA ILE A 172 -11.56 2.36 4.21
C ILE A 172 -11.80 3.16 5.50
N GLN A 173 -13.04 3.58 5.75
CA GLN A 173 -13.38 4.37 6.94
C GLN A 173 -13.21 3.55 8.24
N GLU A 174 -13.62 2.29 8.26
CA GLU A 174 -13.43 1.38 9.40
C GLU A 174 -11.95 1.01 9.57
N PHE A 175 -11.23 0.69 8.49
CA PHE A 175 -9.80 0.37 8.55
C PHE A 175 -8.99 1.54 9.11
N SER A 176 -9.19 2.74 8.60
CA SER A 176 -8.49 3.93 9.08
C SER A 176 -8.97 4.41 10.46
N LEU A 177 -10.15 3.99 10.92
CA LEU A 177 -10.82 4.46 12.14
C LEU A 177 -10.95 6.00 12.15
N ASN A 178 -11.38 6.57 11.03
CA ASN A 178 -11.60 8.00 10.88
C ASN A 178 -12.81 8.46 11.72
N GLN A 179 -12.66 9.48 12.56
CA GLN A 179 -13.75 9.93 13.44
C GLN A 179 -14.94 10.53 12.65
N ASP A 180 -14.66 11.24 11.57
CA ASP A 180 -15.69 11.94 10.78
C ASP A 180 -16.42 11.04 9.78
N ALA A 181 -16.06 9.75 9.74
CA ALA A 181 -16.64 8.72 8.88
C ALA A 181 -18.18 8.79 8.84
N ALA A 182 -18.73 9.11 7.67
CA ALA A 182 -20.15 9.24 7.40
C ALA A 182 -20.91 10.30 8.23
N ILE A 183 -20.20 11.35 8.65
CA ILE A 183 -20.77 12.56 9.30
C ILE A 183 -20.37 13.81 8.52
N SER A 184 -19.10 13.89 8.11
CA SER A 184 -18.49 14.93 7.28
C SER A 184 -17.45 14.29 6.36
N SER A 185 -16.99 14.99 5.31
CA SER A 185 -15.90 14.51 4.44
C SER A 185 -16.17 13.15 3.77
N LEU A 186 -17.43 12.70 3.77
CA LEU A 186 -17.92 11.55 3.00
C LEU A 186 -18.57 12.09 1.73
N PHE A 187 -17.96 11.80 0.59
CA PHE A 187 -18.55 12.11 -0.71
C PHE A 187 -19.33 10.92 -1.26
N ALA A 188 -20.34 11.25 -2.06
CA ALA A 188 -21.06 10.31 -2.87
C ALA A 188 -21.52 10.99 -4.16
N TYR A 189 -21.52 10.27 -5.28
CA TYR A 189 -22.04 10.77 -6.54
C TYR A 189 -23.21 9.93 -7.04
N LYS A 190 -24.09 10.50 -7.87
CA LYS A 190 -25.15 9.75 -8.57
C LYS A 190 -25.03 9.96 -10.08
N GLU A 191 -24.94 8.87 -10.83
CA GLU A 191 -25.03 8.92 -12.30
C GLU A 191 -26.47 8.77 -12.84
N SER A 192 -26.64 9.10 -14.12
CA SER A 192 -27.89 9.12 -14.86
C SER A 192 -28.55 7.74 -14.93
N ASP A 193 -29.88 7.72 -14.89
CA ASP A 193 -30.70 6.53 -15.14
C ASP A 193 -30.72 6.13 -16.63
N ILE A 194 -30.15 6.95 -17.52
CA ILE A 194 -30.09 6.76 -18.98
C ILE A 194 -28.66 6.47 -19.45
N ASP A 195 -27.72 7.34 -19.09
CA ASP A 195 -26.32 7.29 -19.55
C ASP A 195 -25.40 6.52 -18.59
N GLY A 196 -25.84 6.26 -17.35
CA GLY A 196 -25.12 5.51 -16.32
C GLY A 196 -25.95 4.37 -15.71
N ASP A 197 -25.68 4.02 -14.45
CA ASP A 197 -26.35 2.92 -13.74
C ASP A 197 -27.55 3.35 -12.88
N GLY A 198 -27.81 4.65 -12.78
CA GLY A 198 -28.87 5.24 -11.97
C GLY A 198 -28.66 5.20 -10.45
N LYS A 199 -27.45 4.89 -9.96
CA LYS A 199 -27.19 4.66 -8.53
C LYS A 199 -26.32 5.72 -7.87
N ILE A 200 -26.39 5.75 -6.54
CA ILE A 200 -25.44 6.47 -5.68
C ILE A 200 -24.22 5.59 -5.43
N HIS A 201 -23.05 6.09 -5.79
CA HIS A 201 -21.74 5.52 -5.49
C HIS A 201 -21.08 6.28 -4.34
N PHE A 202 -20.44 5.58 -3.42
CA PHE A 202 -19.78 6.20 -2.27
C PHE A 202 -18.30 6.48 -2.59
N SER A 203 -18.05 7.60 -3.25
CA SER A 203 -16.73 8.05 -3.68
C SER A 203 -16.76 9.57 -3.96
N PRO A 204 -15.60 10.27 -3.89
CA PRO A 204 -14.28 9.76 -3.52
C PRO A 204 -14.01 9.75 -2.00
N VAL A 205 -12.88 9.15 -1.62
CA VAL A 205 -12.32 9.27 -0.25
C VAL A 205 -11.72 10.67 -0.03
N TRP A 206 -11.94 11.22 1.16
CA TRP A 206 -11.40 12.52 1.57
C TRP A 206 -11.14 12.57 3.08
N ASP A 207 -10.13 13.36 3.47
CA ASP A 207 -9.87 13.81 4.86
C ASP A 207 -9.65 12.70 5.92
N PHE A 208 -8.41 12.21 6.02
CA PHE A 208 -7.96 11.15 6.93
C PHE A 208 -6.79 11.60 7.83
N ASP A 209 -6.62 12.90 8.07
CA ASP A 209 -5.51 13.41 8.88
C ASP A 209 -5.65 13.03 10.37
N ILE A 210 -6.88 12.99 10.88
CA ILE A 210 -7.25 12.52 12.23
C ILE A 210 -7.47 11.01 12.35
N ALA A 211 -7.21 10.24 11.29
CA ALA A 211 -7.32 8.78 11.28
C ALA A 211 -6.06 8.07 11.82
N TYR A 212 -6.06 6.73 11.89
CA TYR A 212 -4.96 5.88 12.34
C TYR A 212 -4.39 6.25 13.71
N GLY A 213 -5.25 6.21 14.73
CA GLY A 213 -4.84 6.50 16.11
C GLY A 213 -4.39 7.94 16.36
N ASN A 214 -4.68 8.88 15.45
CA ASN A 214 -4.14 10.25 15.51
C ASN A 214 -5.02 11.25 16.26
N LEU A 215 -5.96 10.77 17.08
CA LEU A 215 -6.79 11.66 17.87
C LEU A 215 -7.13 11.07 19.23
N ASN A 216 -6.86 11.83 20.30
CA ASN A 216 -7.22 11.45 21.66
C ASN A 216 -8.68 11.80 21.96
N ALA A 217 -9.60 11.16 21.24
CA ALA A 217 -11.05 11.34 21.35
C ALA A 217 -11.79 10.03 21.68
N THR A 218 -13.06 10.15 22.07
CA THR A 218 -13.97 9.03 22.25
C THR A 218 -15.34 9.42 21.72
N GLN A 219 -15.88 8.62 20.79
CA GLN A 219 -17.17 8.84 20.14
C GLN A 219 -17.97 7.54 20.12
N ASN A 220 -19.29 7.65 20.37
CA ASN A 220 -20.22 6.51 20.50
C ASN A 220 -19.81 5.40 21.51
N GLY A 221 -18.81 5.66 22.37
CA GLY A 221 -18.26 4.67 23.33
C GLY A 221 -16.93 4.06 22.89
N HIS A 222 -16.47 4.38 21.67
CA HIS A 222 -15.25 3.87 21.06
C HIS A 222 -14.13 4.92 21.17
N SER A 223 -12.92 4.51 21.57
CA SER A 223 -11.75 5.39 21.59
C SER A 223 -11.11 5.42 20.21
N MET A 224 -10.79 6.61 19.69
CA MET A 224 -10.10 6.74 18.40
C MET A 224 -8.62 6.29 18.47
N LEU A 225 -8.12 5.94 19.67
CA LEU A 225 -6.81 5.31 19.86
C LEU A 225 -6.87 3.78 19.86
N ASP A 226 -8.06 3.19 20.04
CA ASP A 226 -8.25 1.74 20.18
C ASP A 226 -8.42 1.06 18.82
N TYR A 227 -7.34 0.43 18.34
CA TYR A 227 -7.34 -0.31 17.08
C TYR A 227 -8.21 -1.59 17.11
N THR A 228 -8.77 -1.99 18.26
CA THR A 228 -9.59 -3.22 18.43
C THR A 228 -11.10 -2.97 18.41
N THR A 229 -11.54 -1.81 17.92
CA THR A 229 -12.95 -1.39 17.99
C THR A 229 -13.65 -1.34 16.63
N MET A 230 -14.95 -1.65 16.55
CA MET A 230 -15.76 -1.51 15.33
C MET A 230 -16.49 -0.17 15.39
N PHE A 231 -15.83 0.93 15.06
CA PHE A 231 -16.38 2.27 15.24
C PHE A 231 -17.38 2.65 14.15
N VAL A 232 -17.06 2.42 12.88
CA VAL A 232 -17.90 2.94 11.78
C VAL A 232 -19.20 2.15 11.69
N ALA A 233 -19.15 0.84 11.92
CA ALA A 233 -20.33 -0.01 12.08
C ALA A 233 -21.28 0.45 13.22
N ASP A 234 -20.72 1.02 14.30
CA ASP A 234 -21.47 1.58 15.44
C ASP A 234 -21.51 3.11 15.48
N SER A 235 -21.13 3.79 14.39
CA SER A 235 -21.16 5.25 14.34
C SER A 235 -22.62 5.74 14.32
N ARG A 236 -22.89 6.80 15.09
CA ARG A 236 -24.21 7.45 15.13
C ARG A 236 -24.12 8.86 14.58
N MET A 237 -25.21 9.33 13.98
CA MET A 237 -25.36 10.74 13.62
C MET A 237 -25.15 11.61 14.86
N PHE A 238 -24.28 12.62 14.74
CA PHE A 238 -23.76 13.34 15.90
C PHE A 238 -24.82 14.14 16.68
N TYR A 239 -25.79 14.74 15.97
CA TYR A 239 -26.91 15.48 16.59
C TYR A 239 -28.10 14.56 16.96
N THR A 240 -28.13 13.33 16.47
CA THR A 240 -29.20 12.33 16.63
C THR A 240 -28.58 10.99 17.03
N SER A 241 -28.09 10.93 18.28
CA SER A 241 -27.27 9.83 18.80
C SER A 241 -27.98 8.47 18.90
N ASP A 242 -29.27 8.40 18.60
CA ASP A 242 -30.08 7.20 18.47
C ASP A 242 -30.07 6.60 17.05
N ARG A 243 -29.72 7.38 16.02
CA ARG A 243 -29.70 6.96 14.61
C ARG A 243 -28.27 6.67 14.14
N TYR A 244 -28.07 5.52 13.51
CA TYR A 244 -26.81 5.18 12.83
C TYR A 244 -26.46 6.20 11.73
N THR A 245 -25.17 6.37 11.42
CA THR A 245 -24.78 6.99 10.14
C THR A 245 -25.21 6.09 8.97
N ILE A 246 -25.10 6.54 7.72
CA ILE A 246 -25.48 5.71 6.56
C ILE A 246 -24.65 4.42 6.47
N LEU A 247 -23.34 4.48 6.75
CA LEU A 247 -22.46 3.31 6.73
C LEU A 247 -22.74 2.38 7.91
N GLY A 248 -22.96 2.93 9.12
CA GLY A 248 -23.37 2.14 10.28
C GLY A 248 -24.74 1.47 10.11
N ALA A 249 -25.66 2.10 9.37
CA ALA A 249 -26.97 1.54 9.04
C ALA A 249 -26.86 0.40 8.02
N LEU A 250 -26.01 0.53 7.00
CA LEU A 250 -25.69 -0.55 6.06
C LEU A 250 -25.11 -1.78 6.78
N CYS A 251 -24.25 -1.56 7.79
CA CYS A 251 -23.70 -2.63 8.64
C CYS A 251 -24.76 -3.40 9.46
N GLN A 252 -26.02 -2.97 9.49
CA GLN A 252 -27.11 -3.74 10.11
C GLN A 252 -27.69 -4.82 9.19
N HIS A 253 -27.30 -4.86 7.91
CA HIS A 253 -27.79 -5.81 6.91
C HIS A 253 -26.80 -6.97 6.69
N ALA A 254 -27.30 -8.20 6.68
CA ALA A 254 -26.45 -9.40 6.64
C ALA A 254 -25.77 -9.62 5.27
N ASP A 255 -26.43 -9.23 4.19
CA ASP A 255 -25.88 -9.25 2.83
C ASP A 255 -24.78 -8.20 2.64
N PHE A 256 -24.95 -6.98 3.19
CA PHE A 256 -23.88 -5.97 3.20
C PHE A 256 -22.64 -6.46 3.96
N ASN A 257 -22.81 -7.04 5.16
CA ASN A 257 -21.69 -7.63 5.91
C ASN A 257 -21.02 -8.80 5.17
N THR A 258 -21.77 -9.56 4.37
CA THR A 258 -21.22 -10.63 3.53
C THR A 258 -20.32 -10.03 2.44
N LEU A 259 -20.82 -9.02 1.72
CA LEU A 259 -20.05 -8.31 0.67
C LEU A 259 -18.78 -7.64 1.23
N VAL A 260 -18.87 -6.99 2.40
CA VAL A 260 -17.70 -6.43 3.11
C VAL A 260 -16.66 -7.51 3.41
N THR A 261 -17.10 -8.69 3.88
CA THR A 261 -16.22 -9.81 4.20
C THR A 261 -15.54 -10.39 2.94
N GLU A 262 -16.25 -10.45 1.82
CA GLU A 262 -15.72 -10.90 0.53
C GLU A 262 -14.69 -9.90 -0.02
N LEU A 263 -15.02 -8.62 -0.08
CA LEU A 263 -14.13 -7.55 -0.57
C LEU A 263 -12.90 -7.35 0.32
N TRP A 264 -13.01 -7.53 1.64
CA TRP A 264 -11.86 -7.52 2.53
C TRP A 264 -10.81 -8.56 2.11
N LYS A 265 -11.26 -9.80 1.86
CA LYS A 265 -10.40 -10.90 1.43
C LYS A 265 -9.85 -10.72 0.02
N GLU A 266 -10.68 -10.23 -0.91
CA GLU A 266 -10.30 -10.09 -2.32
C GLU A 266 -9.41 -8.87 -2.60
N ARG A 267 -9.62 -7.76 -1.89
CA ARG A 267 -8.96 -6.46 -2.17
C ARG A 267 -8.02 -6.01 -1.06
N VAL A 268 -8.45 -6.04 0.20
CA VAL A 268 -7.66 -5.47 1.32
C VAL A 268 -6.49 -6.35 1.72
N VAL A 269 -6.69 -7.67 1.84
CA VAL A 269 -5.60 -8.61 2.19
C VAL A 269 -4.44 -8.54 1.17
N PRO A 270 -4.68 -8.55 -0.16
CA PRO A 270 -3.62 -8.30 -1.13
C PRO A 270 -3.00 -6.89 -1.05
N ALA A 271 -3.80 -5.84 -0.81
CA ALA A 271 -3.27 -4.48 -0.66
C ALA A 271 -2.33 -4.35 0.55
N MET A 272 -2.63 -5.04 1.66
CA MET A 272 -1.75 -5.06 2.84
C MET A 272 -0.45 -5.84 2.61
N GLN A 273 -0.43 -6.81 1.69
CA GLN A 273 0.81 -7.45 1.25
C GLN A 273 1.70 -6.47 0.45
N VAL A 274 1.11 -5.55 -0.34
CA VAL A 274 1.85 -4.46 -0.99
C VAL A 274 2.38 -3.46 0.05
N TRP A 275 1.55 -3.05 1.01
CA TRP A 275 1.96 -2.18 2.13
C TRP A 275 3.17 -2.75 2.88
N ASN A 276 3.19 -4.07 3.12
CA ASN A 276 4.26 -4.78 3.81
C ASN A 276 5.52 -5.03 2.94
N GLY A 277 5.50 -4.72 1.64
CA GLY A 277 6.59 -5.06 0.71
C GLY A 277 6.66 -6.56 0.33
N GLU A 278 5.60 -7.33 0.57
CA GLU A 278 5.50 -8.75 0.20
C GLU A 278 5.06 -8.97 -1.26
N LYS A 279 4.50 -7.94 -1.91
CA LYS A 279 3.99 -7.96 -3.28
C LYS A 279 4.19 -6.63 -3.98
N GLU A 280 4.34 -6.70 -5.31
CA GLU A 280 4.23 -5.54 -6.19
C GLU A 280 2.80 -4.97 -6.21
N ALA A 281 2.72 -3.64 -6.32
CA ALA A 281 1.47 -2.92 -6.44
C ALA A 281 0.78 -3.17 -7.80
N THR A 282 -0.54 -3.08 -7.83
CA THR A 282 -1.30 -3.05 -9.10
C THR A 282 -1.91 -1.67 -9.39
N ALA A 283 -1.70 -0.71 -8.50
CA ALA A 283 -2.25 0.63 -8.52
C ALA A 283 -1.25 1.61 -7.85
N ARG A 284 -1.69 2.74 -7.27
CA ARG A 284 -0.76 3.72 -6.66
C ARG A 284 -0.17 3.32 -5.30
N LEU A 285 -0.72 2.33 -4.59
CA LEU A 285 -0.21 1.92 -3.27
C LEU A 285 1.25 1.49 -3.35
N GLN A 286 2.06 1.86 -2.35
CA GLN A 286 3.46 1.46 -2.23
C GLN A 286 3.72 0.78 -0.88
N SER A 287 4.92 0.22 -0.70
CA SER A 287 5.34 -0.26 0.61
C SER A 287 5.41 0.90 1.62
N PHE A 288 5.21 0.62 2.91
CA PHE A 288 5.35 1.63 3.96
C PHE A 288 6.74 2.28 3.96
N ASP A 289 7.77 1.51 3.64
CA ASP A 289 9.15 1.99 3.70
C ASP A 289 9.47 2.91 2.50
N THR A 290 8.81 2.71 1.35
CA THR A 290 8.78 3.71 0.26
C THR A 290 8.07 4.99 0.68
N TYR A 291 6.93 4.91 1.38
CA TYR A 291 6.25 6.11 1.91
C TYR A 291 7.08 6.85 2.96
N LYS A 292 7.84 6.14 3.79
CA LYS A 292 8.83 6.73 4.70
C LYS A 292 9.86 7.53 3.90
N GLN A 293 10.54 6.91 2.94
CA GLN A 293 11.57 7.54 2.09
C GLN A 293 11.05 8.82 1.41
N LEU A 294 9.82 8.80 0.90
CA LEU A 294 9.14 9.97 0.29
C LEU A 294 8.94 11.17 1.24
N THR A 295 9.24 11.03 2.54
CA THR A 295 9.13 12.10 3.54
C THR A 295 10.38 12.31 4.38
N ASP A 296 11.43 11.49 4.28
CA ASP A 296 12.59 11.57 5.16
C ASP A 296 13.28 12.95 5.06
N ASP A 297 13.77 13.35 3.89
CA ASP A 297 14.42 14.66 3.68
C ASP A 297 13.50 15.85 4.02
N ALA A 298 12.26 15.80 3.52
CA ALA A 298 11.27 16.86 3.70
C ALA A 298 10.92 17.05 5.19
N SER A 299 10.88 15.96 5.97
CA SER A 299 10.62 16.02 7.41
C SER A 299 11.71 16.80 8.16
N VAL A 300 12.99 16.62 7.83
CA VAL A 300 14.09 17.35 8.48
C VAL A 300 13.89 18.86 8.33
N LEU A 301 13.61 19.32 7.11
CA LEU A 301 13.33 20.73 6.84
C LEU A 301 12.06 21.21 7.56
N ASN A 302 11.00 20.40 7.56
CA ASN A 302 9.72 20.75 8.16
C ASN A 302 9.78 20.84 9.70
N TYR A 303 10.51 19.95 10.37
CA TYR A 303 10.75 19.99 11.83
C TYR A 303 11.75 21.08 12.24
N ILE A 304 12.62 21.55 11.35
CA ILE A 304 13.41 22.78 11.57
C ILE A 304 12.52 24.04 11.45
N ARG A 305 11.57 24.05 10.51
CA ARG A 305 10.67 25.19 10.27
C ARG A 305 9.58 25.35 11.32
N TRP A 306 9.04 24.24 11.83
CA TRP A 306 7.90 24.22 12.75
C TRP A 306 8.26 23.50 14.05
N ASP A 307 7.99 24.15 15.19
CA ASP A 307 8.07 23.50 16.50
C ASP A 307 6.84 22.60 16.72
N LEU A 308 6.95 21.36 16.24
CA LEU A 308 5.88 20.36 16.30
C LEU A 308 5.70 19.74 17.70
N SER A 309 6.62 20.00 18.65
CA SER A 309 6.57 19.43 20.01
C SER A 309 5.33 19.84 20.82
N SER A 310 4.67 20.93 20.42
CA SER A 310 3.51 21.51 21.11
C SER A 310 2.17 21.31 20.38
N THR A 311 2.16 20.66 19.21
CA THR A 311 0.98 20.55 18.32
C THR A 311 0.49 19.11 18.12
N LEU A 312 1.04 18.15 18.87
CA LEU A 312 0.67 16.73 18.79
C LEU A 312 -0.79 16.50 19.25
N LEU A 313 -1.61 15.92 18.37
CA LEU A 313 -2.96 15.44 18.73
C LEU A 313 -2.90 14.22 19.69
N VAL A 314 -1.82 13.44 19.61
CA VAL A 314 -1.58 12.21 20.38
C VAL A 314 -0.11 12.14 20.79
N TRP A 315 0.16 12.23 22.09
CA TRP A 315 1.54 12.24 22.62
C TRP A 315 2.22 10.87 22.52
N GLN A 316 1.45 9.77 22.49
CA GLN A 316 1.95 8.40 22.33
C GLN A 316 2.62 8.16 20.97
N ALA A 317 2.29 8.97 19.96
CA ALA A 317 2.93 8.91 18.65
C ALA A 317 4.30 9.61 18.63
N GLY A 318 4.70 10.28 19.72
CA GLY A 318 5.99 10.92 19.86
C GLY A 318 6.13 12.25 19.12
N ASP A 319 7.27 12.90 19.35
CA ASP A 319 7.61 14.28 19.00
C ASP A 319 8.62 14.41 17.84
N THR A 320 9.00 13.30 17.22
CA THR A 320 9.87 13.27 16.01
C THR A 320 9.17 12.55 14.86
N HIS A 321 9.64 12.76 13.64
CA HIS A 321 9.06 12.13 12.45
C HIS A 321 9.12 10.61 12.52
N GLU A 322 10.27 10.07 12.96
CA GLU A 322 10.52 8.63 13.06
C GLU A 322 9.57 7.97 14.07
N LYS A 323 9.32 8.62 15.21
CA LYS A 323 8.35 8.13 16.22
C LYS A 323 6.93 8.13 15.66
N GLN A 324 6.55 9.20 14.96
CA GLN A 324 5.23 9.33 14.34
C GLN A 324 5.00 8.28 13.23
N LEU A 325 6.03 8.01 12.43
CA LEU A 325 6.02 6.94 11.42
C LEU A 325 5.95 5.55 12.07
N ALA A 326 6.76 5.27 13.09
CA ALA A 326 6.76 4.00 13.80
C ALA A 326 5.41 3.75 14.48
N TYR A 327 4.79 4.78 15.07
CA TYR A 327 3.44 4.72 15.61
C TYR A 327 2.41 4.40 14.53
N LEU A 328 2.47 5.09 13.38
CA LEU A 328 1.56 4.83 12.25
C LEU A 328 1.69 3.40 11.70
N LYS A 329 2.92 2.92 11.44
CA LYS A 329 3.19 1.55 10.96
C LYS A 329 2.64 0.51 11.95
N THR A 330 2.94 0.68 13.23
CA THR A 330 2.51 -0.22 14.31
C THR A 330 0.99 -0.22 14.49
N TRP A 331 0.36 0.97 14.51
CA TRP A 331 -1.08 1.09 14.69
C TRP A 331 -1.84 0.49 13.50
N ALA A 332 -1.43 0.80 12.26
CA ALA A 332 -2.07 0.27 11.05
C ALA A 332 -1.91 -1.26 10.94
N GLY A 333 -0.73 -1.81 11.24
CA GLY A 333 -0.51 -3.27 11.28
C GLY A 333 -1.38 -3.97 12.35
N ASN A 334 -1.47 -3.40 13.55
CA ASN A 334 -2.35 -3.92 14.60
C ASN A 334 -3.84 -3.84 14.22
N ARG A 335 -4.25 -2.76 13.54
CA ARG A 335 -5.61 -2.56 13.04
C ARG A 335 -5.96 -3.56 11.94
N TYR A 336 -5.05 -3.80 11.00
CA TYR A 336 -5.17 -4.87 10.00
C TYR A 336 -5.34 -6.23 10.67
N ASN A 337 -4.45 -6.59 11.60
CA ASN A 337 -4.52 -7.87 12.31
C ASN A 337 -5.86 -8.08 13.04
N PHE A 338 -6.38 -7.02 13.68
CA PHE A 338 -7.71 -7.06 14.32
C PHE A 338 -8.83 -7.28 13.30
N LEU A 339 -8.94 -6.42 12.28
CA LEU A 339 -10.03 -6.50 11.30
C LEU A 339 -9.95 -7.76 10.44
N ASN A 340 -8.75 -8.23 10.10
CA ASN A 340 -8.58 -9.51 9.42
C ASN A 340 -9.07 -10.69 10.27
N GLY A 341 -8.93 -10.59 11.60
CA GLY A 341 -9.51 -11.54 12.55
C GLY A 341 -11.03 -11.41 12.75
N VAL A 342 -11.65 -10.29 12.35
CA VAL A 342 -13.11 -10.08 12.33
C VAL A 342 -13.70 -10.62 11.02
N PHE A 343 -13.07 -10.33 9.89
CA PHE A 343 -13.54 -10.68 8.55
C PHE A 343 -13.00 -12.03 8.02
N SER A 344 -12.29 -12.81 8.84
CA SER A 344 -11.86 -14.17 8.51
C SER A 344 -12.35 -15.18 9.54
N SER A 345 -12.63 -16.40 9.09
CA SER A 345 -12.86 -17.52 10.01
C SER A 345 -11.57 -17.86 10.76
N LEU A 346 -11.71 -18.42 11.96
CA LEU A 346 -10.55 -18.78 12.79
C LEU A 346 -9.56 -19.71 12.05
N GLU A 347 -10.05 -20.59 11.19
CA GLU A 347 -9.21 -21.51 10.40
C GLU A 347 -8.45 -20.79 9.26
N GLU A 348 -9.04 -19.76 8.65
CA GLU A 348 -8.34 -18.89 7.69
C GLU A 348 -7.23 -18.08 8.40
N VAL A 349 -7.54 -17.49 9.56
CA VAL A 349 -6.54 -16.76 10.38
C VAL A 349 -5.39 -17.68 10.81
N LYS A 350 -5.69 -18.92 11.22
CA LYS A 350 -4.68 -19.94 11.53
C LYS A 350 -3.84 -20.32 10.30
N ALA A 351 -4.45 -20.51 9.15
CA ALA A 351 -3.74 -20.86 7.91
C ALA A 351 -2.75 -19.75 7.52
N GLN A 352 -3.22 -18.50 7.50
CA GLN A 352 -2.39 -17.34 7.20
C GLN A 352 -1.24 -17.17 8.21
N ALA A 353 -1.52 -17.23 9.51
CA ALA A 353 -0.49 -17.07 10.54
C ALA A 353 0.58 -18.18 10.50
N LYS A 354 0.22 -19.42 10.11
CA LYS A 354 1.18 -20.50 9.86
C LYS A 354 2.02 -20.23 8.62
N GLU A 355 1.44 -19.73 7.54
CA GLU A 355 2.19 -19.37 6.33
C GLU A 355 3.19 -18.26 6.61
N GLU A 356 2.77 -17.19 7.28
CA GLU A 356 3.63 -16.07 7.70
C GLU A 356 4.77 -16.55 8.62
N LEU A 357 4.47 -17.38 9.63
CA LEU A 357 5.48 -17.94 10.53
C LEU A 357 6.49 -18.85 9.81
N LEU A 358 6.02 -19.66 8.85
CA LEU A 358 6.89 -20.51 8.03
C LEU A 358 7.73 -19.69 7.05
N ARG A 359 7.15 -18.65 6.42
CA ARG A 359 7.89 -17.74 5.54
C ARG A 359 8.99 -17.03 6.30
N TYR A 360 8.70 -16.57 7.53
CA TYR A 360 9.69 -15.96 8.41
C TYR A 360 10.79 -16.94 8.85
N TYR A 361 10.44 -18.17 9.26
CA TYR A 361 11.43 -19.20 9.56
C TYR A 361 12.32 -19.55 8.36
N ASN A 362 11.73 -19.61 7.15
CA ASN A 362 12.44 -19.93 5.92
C ASN A 362 13.36 -18.80 5.42
N SER A 363 13.32 -17.59 5.99
CA SER A 363 14.31 -16.55 5.67
C SER A 363 15.66 -16.79 6.35
N TYR A 364 15.75 -17.73 7.29
CA TYR A 364 16.99 -18.12 7.95
C TYR A 364 17.67 -19.28 7.23
N ASN A 365 18.98 -19.18 7.02
CA ASN A 365 19.81 -20.28 6.54
C ASN A 365 20.44 -21.04 7.72
N SER A 366 20.22 -22.36 7.79
CA SER A 366 20.78 -23.20 8.86
C SER A 366 22.32 -23.20 8.95
N ALA A 367 23.01 -22.84 7.86
CA ALA A 367 24.48 -22.79 7.82
C ALA A 367 25.06 -21.61 8.64
N ASP A 368 24.27 -20.55 8.87
CA ASP A 368 24.71 -19.34 9.58
C ASP A 368 24.68 -19.48 11.11
N TYR A 369 24.17 -20.61 11.61
CA TYR A 369 23.90 -20.83 13.03
C TYR A 369 24.63 -22.05 13.59
N SER A 370 25.00 -22.01 14.87
CA SER A 370 25.43 -23.23 15.55
C SER A 370 24.25 -24.21 15.62
N GLN A 371 24.51 -25.52 15.66
CA GLN A 371 23.45 -26.52 15.76
C GLN A 371 22.50 -26.25 16.94
N ALA A 372 23.03 -25.76 18.08
CA ALA A 372 22.22 -25.46 19.25
C ALA A 372 21.30 -24.23 19.06
N ASP A 373 21.77 -23.22 18.32
CA ASP A 373 20.97 -22.05 17.96
C ASP A 373 19.91 -22.42 16.92
N TRP A 374 20.29 -23.20 15.89
CA TRP A 374 19.37 -23.68 14.87
C TRP A 374 18.27 -24.60 15.43
N ASP A 375 18.63 -25.50 16.34
CA ASP A 375 17.66 -26.33 17.08
C ASP A 375 16.69 -25.44 17.88
N SER A 376 17.17 -24.34 18.45
CA SER A 376 16.36 -23.40 19.23
C SER A 376 15.43 -22.54 18.35
N ILE A 377 15.91 -22.04 17.20
CA ILE A 377 15.10 -21.34 16.19
C ILE A 377 14.01 -22.28 15.66
N THR A 378 14.39 -23.50 15.29
CA THR A 378 13.46 -24.54 14.81
C THR A 378 12.40 -24.87 15.86
N LYS A 379 12.80 -25.00 17.14
CA LYS A 379 11.88 -25.24 18.24
C LYS A 379 10.90 -24.07 18.44
N ALA A 380 11.36 -22.83 18.37
CA ALA A 380 10.48 -21.66 18.50
C ALA A 380 9.39 -21.62 17.41
N LYS A 381 9.76 -21.96 16.15
CA LYS A 381 8.80 -22.15 15.06
C LYS A 381 7.84 -23.32 15.31
N ASP A 382 8.32 -24.48 15.76
CA ASP A 382 7.46 -25.66 16.00
C ASP A 382 6.48 -25.46 17.17
N ASP A 383 6.95 -24.86 18.27
CA ASP A 383 6.11 -24.44 19.40
C ASP A 383 5.07 -23.39 18.95
N GLY A 384 5.47 -22.44 18.10
CA GLY A 384 4.60 -21.41 17.52
C GLY A 384 3.48 -21.99 16.65
N LEU A 385 3.80 -22.90 15.73
CA LEU A 385 2.82 -23.61 14.90
C LEU A 385 1.82 -24.39 15.75
N LEU A 386 2.29 -25.03 16.83
CA LEU A 386 1.44 -25.74 17.79
C LEU A 386 0.56 -24.77 18.59
N ALA A 387 1.08 -23.61 18.99
CA ALA A 387 0.32 -22.58 19.70
C ALA A 387 -0.77 -21.95 18.81
N ILE A 388 -0.49 -21.73 17.52
CA ILE A 388 -1.47 -21.28 16.52
C ILE A 388 -2.58 -22.33 16.33
N GLU A 389 -2.23 -23.61 16.20
CA GLU A 389 -3.22 -24.70 16.05
C GLU A 389 -4.21 -24.75 17.23
N ASN A 390 -3.69 -24.64 18.45
CA ASN A 390 -4.46 -24.71 19.70
C ASN A 390 -5.15 -23.38 20.08
N ALA A 391 -5.03 -22.32 19.29
CA ALA A 391 -5.63 -21.02 19.62
C ALA A 391 -7.14 -21.00 19.29
N ASP A 392 -7.96 -20.67 20.29
CA ASP A 392 -9.43 -20.57 20.18
C ASP A 392 -9.93 -19.20 19.65
N THR A 393 -9.04 -18.23 19.42
CA THR A 393 -9.40 -16.86 18.98
C THR A 393 -8.35 -16.28 18.05
N ALA A 394 -8.76 -15.42 17.11
CA ALA A 394 -7.85 -14.74 16.19
C ALA A 394 -6.74 -13.97 16.92
N ALA A 395 -7.08 -13.23 17.98
CA ALA A 395 -6.09 -12.51 18.80
C ALA A 395 -5.09 -13.44 19.52
N ALA A 396 -5.45 -14.69 19.82
CA ALA A 396 -4.51 -15.68 20.34
C ALA A 396 -3.63 -16.28 19.23
N VAL A 397 -4.15 -16.44 18.01
CA VAL A 397 -3.36 -16.83 16.83
C VAL A 397 -2.28 -15.78 16.53
N THR A 398 -2.63 -14.49 16.48
CA THR A 398 -1.68 -13.40 16.24
C THR A 398 -0.57 -13.40 17.30
N ARG A 399 -0.92 -13.43 18.60
CA ARG A 399 0.09 -13.50 19.68
C ARG A 399 0.99 -14.73 19.56
N ALA A 400 0.46 -15.91 19.26
CA ALA A 400 1.25 -17.12 19.10
C ALA A 400 2.27 -17.01 17.95
N LYS A 401 1.91 -16.35 16.84
CA LYS A 401 2.81 -16.04 15.73
C LYS A 401 3.90 -15.04 16.17
N ASP A 402 3.50 -13.93 16.77
CA ASP A 402 4.40 -12.82 17.13
C ASP A 402 5.38 -13.23 18.25
N ASP A 403 4.93 -14.01 19.23
CA ASP A 403 5.75 -14.59 20.29
C ASP A 403 6.78 -15.58 19.71
N ALA A 404 6.42 -16.37 18.68
CA ALA A 404 7.32 -17.31 18.03
C ALA A 404 8.37 -16.60 17.16
N ILE A 405 7.97 -15.57 16.40
CA ILE A 405 8.90 -14.70 15.66
C ILE A 405 9.88 -14.02 16.63
N SER A 406 9.38 -13.48 17.75
CA SER A 406 10.21 -12.82 18.76
C SER A 406 11.21 -13.79 19.42
N GLN A 407 10.79 -15.04 19.69
CA GLN A 407 11.69 -16.10 20.20
C GLN A 407 12.75 -16.50 19.18
N MET A 408 12.40 -16.60 17.90
CA MET A 408 13.39 -16.85 16.84
C MET A 408 14.39 -15.69 16.73
N LYS A 409 13.92 -14.44 16.65
CA LYS A 409 14.77 -13.23 16.62
C LYS A 409 15.78 -13.19 17.77
N ALA A 410 15.34 -13.53 18.99
CA ALA A 410 16.19 -13.51 20.18
C ALA A 410 17.37 -14.52 20.13
N VAL A 411 17.26 -15.58 19.32
CA VAL A 411 18.35 -16.56 19.10
C VAL A 411 19.12 -16.24 17.81
N ALA A 412 18.39 -15.92 16.73
CA ALA A 412 18.95 -15.65 15.41
C ALA A 412 19.79 -14.36 15.38
N GLY A 413 19.48 -13.36 16.20
CA GLY A 413 19.99 -12.00 16.01
C GLY A 413 19.44 -11.39 14.72
N VAL A 414 20.10 -10.34 14.24
CA VAL A 414 19.85 -9.79 12.90
C VAL A 414 21.09 -10.04 12.04
N MET A 415 20.94 -10.84 10.99
CA MET A 415 22.00 -11.11 10.01
C MET A 415 21.98 -10.03 8.93
N VAL A 416 23.13 -9.43 8.64
CA VAL A 416 23.30 -8.61 7.42
C VAL A 416 24.49 -9.09 6.62
N TYR A 417 24.50 -8.67 5.37
CA TYR A 417 25.55 -8.91 4.39
C TYR A 417 26.01 -7.56 3.81
N PHE A 418 27.25 -7.49 3.36
CA PHE A 418 27.88 -6.32 2.76
C PHE A 418 28.60 -6.73 1.48
N ASP A 419 28.33 -6.01 0.37
CA ASP A 419 29.02 -6.20 -0.89
C ASP A 419 30.31 -5.36 -0.94
N ASN A 420 31.46 -6.03 -0.80
CA ASN A 420 32.78 -5.41 -0.88
C ASN A 420 33.35 -5.36 -2.31
N ASN A 421 32.65 -5.88 -3.34
CA ASN A 421 33.20 -5.96 -4.70
C ASN A 421 33.53 -4.59 -5.31
N GLN A 422 32.80 -3.54 -4.90
CA GLN A 422 33.05 -2.18 -5.36
C GLN A 422 34.03 -1.41 -4.46
N THR A 423 33.88 -1.53 -3.14
CA THR A 423 34.73 -0.83 -2.15
C THR A 423 36.15 -1.39 -2.05
N ASN A 424 36.34 -2.70 -2.28
CA ASN A 424 37.63 -3.39 -2.26
C ASN A 424 38.45 -3.13 -0.96
N TRP A 425 37.78 -3.07 0.19
CA TRP A 425 38.43 -2.89 1.48
C TRP A 425 39.20 -4.15 1.90
N GLU A 426 40.43 -4.00 2.41
CA GLU A 426 41.27 -5.12 2.88
C GLU A 426 40.74 -5.79 4.16
N GLU A 427 40.16 -5.00 5.07
CA GLU A 427 39.38 -5.49 6.20
C GLU A 427 37.98 -4.87 6.13
N VAL A 428 36.94 -5.70 6.05
CA VAL A 428 35.55 -5.24 6.24
C VAL A 428 35.19 -5.38 7.70
N ARG A 429 34.87 -4.25 8.34
CA ARG A 429 34.42 -4.17 9.73
C ARG A 429 33.05 -3.55 9.83
N VAL A 430 32.38 -3.80 10.95
CA VAL A 430 31.10 -3.19 11.25
C VAL A 430 31.05 -2.69 12.69
N PHE A 431 30.64 -1.43 12.83
CA PHE A 431 30.41 -0.76 14.11
C PHE A 431 28.91 -0.57 14.30
N TRP A 432 28.40 -0.70 15.54
CA TRP A 432 26.99 -0.53 15.83
C TRP A 432 26.74 0.15 17.18
N TRP A 433 25.59 0.82 17.33
CA TRP A 433 25.20 1.47 18.57
C TRP A 433 23.70 1.34 18.82
N ASN A 434 23.25 1.91 19.94
CA ASN A 434 21.90 1.70 20.49
C ASN A 434 21.54 0.22 20.75
N SER A 435 22.52 -0.67 20.95
CA SER A 435 22.30 -2.01 21.54
C SER A 435 22.64 -1.99 23.03
N PRO A 436 21.64 -1.89 23.94
CA PRO A 436 21.85 -2.04 25.38
C PRO A 436 22.46 -3.38 25.80
N SER A 437 22.18 -4.46 25.05
CA SER A 437 22.66 -5.81 25.37
C SER A 437 24.14 -6.02 25.04
N SER A 438 24.66 -5.36 23.99
CA SER A 438 26.03 -5.53 23.52
C SER A 438 26.53 -4.27 22.79
N PRO A 439 27.03 -3.24 23.50
CA PRO A 439 27.60 -2.05 22.87
C PRO A 439 28.91 -2.36 22.15
N CYS A 440 29.12 -1.72 20.99
CA CYS A 440 30.35 -1.83 20.19
C CYS A 440 31.39 -0.76 20.58
N GLU A 441 32.69 -1.05 20.41
CA GLU A 441 33.77 -0.05 20.45
C GLU A 441 34.32 0.20 19.04
N TRP A 442 34.67 1.44 18.72
CA TRP A 442 35.28 1.80 17.43
C TRP A 442 36.69 1.18 17.30
N PRO A 443 37.07 0.58 16.14
CA PRO A 443 36.47 0.70 14.81
C PRO A 443 35.49 -0.42 14.43
N GLY A 444 34.89 -1.10 15.39
CA GLY A 444 33.98 -2.20 15.13
C GLY A 444 34.66 -3.56 14.94
N GLU A 445 33.82 -4.59 14.94
CA GLU A 445 34.25 -5.98 14.81
C GLU A 445 34.50 -6.35 13.34
N LEU A 446 35.33 -7.37 13.12
CA LEU A 446 35.59 -7.90 11.78
C LEU A 446 34.37 -8.69 11.28
N MET A 447 33.96 -8.46 10.04
CA MET A 447 32.93 -9.27 9.40
C MET A 447 33.49 -10.62 8.92
N THR A 448 32.61 -11.60 8.76
CA THR A 448 32.97 -12.93 8.24
C THR A 448 32.98 -12.90 6.72
N ASP A 449 34.12 -13.19 6.11
CA ASP A 449 34.24 -13.37 4.66
C ASP A 449 33.51 -14.65 4.22
N LEU A 450 32.57 -14.54 3.28
CA LEU A 450 31.83 -15.66 2.71
C LEU A 450 32.34 -16.09 1.33
N GLY A 451 33.29 -15.35 0.74
CA GLY A 451 33.67 -15.46 -0.66
C GLY A 451 32.92 -14.49 -1.58
N ASP A 452 33.37 -14.42 -2.84
CA ASP A 452 32.80 -13.58 -3.90
C ASP A 452 32.55 -12.11 -3.52
N GLY A 453 33.39 -11.58 -2.63
CA GLY A 453 33.33 -10.21 -2.13
C GLY A 453 32.24 -9.94 -1.10
N ILE A 454 31.49 -10.96 -0.66
CA ILE A 454 30.40 -10.81 0.31
C ILE A 454 30.89 -11.09 1.73
N TYR A 455 30.54 -10.19 2.65
CA TYR A 455 30.87 -10.28 4.06
C TYR A 455 29.59 -10.32 4.90
N SER A 456 29.54 -11.10 5.99
CA SER A 456 28.38 -11.17 6.89
C SER A 456 28.69 -10.82 8.34
N PHE A 457 27.67 -10.34 9.06
CA PHE A 457 27.74 -10.13 10.50
C PHE A 457 26.39 -10.40 11.18
N LYS A 458 26.45 -10.91 12.41
CA LYS A 458 25.29 -11.18 13.26
C LYS A 458 25.19 -10.13 14.36
N PHE A 459 24.23 -9.22 14.25
CA PHE A 459 23.96 -8.25 15.30
C PHE A 459 23.12 -8.81 16.44
N PRO A 460 23.27 -8.26 17.66
CA PRO A 460 22.26 -8.32 18.70
C PRO A 460 20.90 -7.85 18.18
N SER A 461 19.81 -8.52 18.60
CA SER A 461 18.44 -8.20 18.16
C SER A 461 17.89 -6.86 18.67
N ASP A 462 18.64 -6.14 19.49
CA ASP A 462 18.32 -4.81 20.03
C ASP A 462 19.20 -3.70 19.43
N THR A 463 19.80 -3.92 18.27
CA THR A 463 20.64 -2.94 17.56
C THR A 463 19.80 -2.07 16.64
N ASP A 464 19.81 -0.74 16.81
CA ASP A 464 19.13 0.18 15.88
C ASP A 464 19.99 0.55 14.66
N TYR A 465 21.29 0.83 14.88
CA TYR A 465 22.13 1.54 13.90
C TYR A 465 23.51 0.89 13.72
N ILE A 466 24.00 0.91 12.48
CA ILE A 466 25.25 0.30 12.04
C ILE A 466 26.03 1.20 11.06
N ILE A 467 27.34 0.98 10.96
CA ILE A 467 28.22 1.55 9.93
C ILE A 467 29.17 0.43 9.48
N PHE A 468 29.25 0.19 8.16
CA PHE A 468 30.32 -0.63 7.58
C PHE A 468 31.57 0.24 7.37
N THR A 469 32.77 -0.26 7.66
CA THR A 469 34.02 0.52 7.65
C THR A 469 35.24 -0.32 7.30
N ASN A 470 36.25 0.32 6.71
CA ASN A 470 37.56 -0.29 6.47
C ASN A 470 38.47 -0.32 7.71
N GLY A 471 37.94 0.05 8.88
CA GLY A 471 38.61 -0.07 10.16
C GLY A 471 39.60 1.05 10.52
N LEU A 472 39.92 1.94 9.58
CA LEU A 472 40.97 2.93 9.80
C LEU A 472 40.52 4.08 10.74
N PRO A 473 41.39 4.56 11.65
CA PRO A 473 41.00 5.53 12.66
C PRO A 473 40.72 6.92 12.07
N SER A 474 41.60 7.40 11.18
CA SER A 474 41.52 8.68 10.45
C SER A 474 42.51 8.72 9.29
N GLY A 475 42.22 9.54 8.27
CA GLY A 475 43.10 9.79 7.12
C GLY A 475 42.35 9.72 5.79
N ILE A 476 43.01 10.12 4.70
CA ILE A 476 42.43 10.06 3.34
C ILE A 476 42.13 8.63 2.85
N GLU A 477 42.68 7.62 3.51
CA GLU A 477 42.44 6.19 3.25
C GLU A 477 41.30 5.64 4.14
N LYS A 478 40.81 6.39 5.14
CA LYS A 478 39.68 5.96 5.96
C LYS A 478 38.39 6.01 5.15
N GLU A 479 37.64 4.92 5.20
CA GLU A 479 36.41 4.74 4.45
C GLU A 479 35.35 4.03 5.27
N GLN A 480 34.11 4.50 5.18
CA GLN A 480 32.95 3.95 5.88
C GLN A 480 31.64 4.30 5.17
N THR A 481 30.53 3.70 5.57
CA THR A 481 29.18 4.19 5.17
C THR A 481 28.76 5.39 6.01
N GLU A 482 27.65 6.02 5.61
CA GLU A 482 26.81 6.79 6.52
C GLU A 482 26.21 5.92 7.64
N ASP A 483 25.56 6.59 8.59
CA ASP A 483 24.83 5.96 9.70
C ASP A 483 23.60 5.22 9.14
N LEU A 484 23.66 3.89 9.04
CA LEU A 484 22.58 3.06 8.50
C LEU A 484 21.65 2.60 9.62
N LEU A 485 20.34 2.72 9.41
CA LEU A 485 19.36 1.99 10.22
C LEU A 485 19.47 0.50 9.87
N LEU A 486 19.58 -0.37 10.87
CA LEU A 486 19.67 -1.81 10.69
C LEU A 486 18.37 -2.33 10.05
N GLN A 487 18.50 -3.05 8.94
CA GLN A 487 17.37 -3.68 8.26
C GLN A 487 17.13 -5.09 8.83
N GLU A 488 15.86 -5.51 8.88
CA GLU A 488 15.49 -6.87 9.28
C GLU A 488 15.49 -7.87 8.11
N GLY A 489 15.74 -9.14 8.42
CA GLY A 489 15.89 -10.21 7.44
C GLY A 489 17.30 -10.27 6.86
N SER A 490 17.55 -11.26 6.00
CA SER A 490 18.84 -11.45 5.32
C SER A 490 19.04 -10.36 4.26
N GLN A 491 19.56 -9.21 4.66
CA GLN A 491 19.70 -8.03 3.79
C GLN A 491 21.17 -7.78 3.42
N LEU A 492 21.44 -7.59 2.13
CA LEU A 492 22.71 -7.18 1.55
C LEU A 492 22.72 -5.67 1.32
N PHE A 493 23.67 -4.97 1.94
CA PHE A 493 23.98 -3.59 1.61
C PHE A 493 24.95 -3.53 0.42
N VAL A 494 24.59 -2.77 -0.60
CA VAL A 494 25.39 -2.53 -1.81
C VAL A 494 25.83 -1.06 -1.82
N PRO A 495 27.13 -0.77 -1.61
CA PRO A 495 27.64 0.61 -1.63
C PRO A 495 27.49 1.28 -3.01
N ASP A 496 27.00 2.53 -3.02
CA ASP A 496 27.05 3.39 -4.19
C ASP A 496 28.37 4.17 -4.20
N MET A 497 29.29 3.79 -5.10
CA MET A 497 30.61 4.42 -5.20
C MET A 497 30.55 5.85 -5.76
N ASP A 498 29.51 6.22 -6.51
CA ASP A 498 29.34 7.59 -7.03
C ASP A 498 28.89 8.57 -5.92
N SER A 499 28.32 8.06 -4.81
CA SER A 499 27.98 8.85 -3.62
C SER A 499 29.20 9.27 -2.77
N LYS A 500 30.41 8.81 -3.09
CA LYS A 500 31.62 9.00 -2.26
C LYS A 500 31.93 10.47 -1.98
N TYR A 501 31.97 10.86 -0.71
CA TYR A 501 32.33 12.23 -0.30
C TYR A 501 33.22 12.27 0.95
N TYR A 502 34.02 13.32 1.11
CA TYR A 502 34.90 13.49 2.27
C TYR A 502 34.14 14.18 3.43
N LYS A 503 34.19 13.59 4.62
CA LYS A 503 33.44 14.03 5.82
C LYS A 503 34.41 14.46 6.91
N ASP A 504 34.56 15.78 7.09
CA ASP A 504 35.54 16.41 8.00
C ASP A 504 35.47 15.90 9.45
N THR A 505 34.28 15.56 9.94
CA THR A 505 34.06 15.11 11.32
C THR A 505 34.69 13.75 11.63
N ILE A 506 34.84 12.87 10.63
CA ILE A 506 35.50 11.57 10.75
C ILE A 506 36.92 11.54 10.17
N GLN A 507 37.31 12.61 9.46
CA GLN A 507 38.56 12.74 8.70
C GLN A 507 38.77 11.55 7.74
N GLY A 508 37.78 11.28 6.89
CA GLY A 508 37.75 10.17 5.94
C GLY A 508 36.63 10.33 4.92
N TYR A 509 36.43 9.31 4.08
CA TYR A 509 35.35 9.26 3.10
C TYR A 509 34.14 8.47 3.60
N CYS A 510 32.95 8.93 3.22
CA CYS A 510 31.68 8.27 3.42
C CYS A 510 31.03 7.88 2.09
N TYR A 511 30.18 6.85 2.14
CA TYR A 511 29.29 6.40 1.06
C TYR A 511 27.86 6.22 1.56
N ASN A 512 26.91 6.45 0.67
CA ASN A 512 25.58 5.86 0.71
C ASN A 512 25.58 4.51 -0.03
N GLY A 513 24.41 3.89 -0.13
CA GLY A 513 24.18 2.65 -0.84
C GLY A 513 22.76 2.15 -0.58
N ASP A 514 22.38 1.08 -1.26
CA ASP A 514 21.04 0.51 -1.22
C ASP A 514 21.01 -0.83 -0.49
N TRP A 515 19.86 -1.16 0.10
CA TRP A 515 19.59 -2.47 0.70
C TRP A 515 18.83 -3.37 -0.28
N THR A 516 19.24 -4.62 -0.36
CA THR A 516 18.64 -5.66 -1.22
C THR A 516 18.51 -6.97 -0.45
N VAL A 517 17.57 -7.84 -0.82
CA VAL A 517 17.45 -9.16 -0.18
C VAL A 517 18.62 -10.07 -0.60
N TYR A 518 19.28 -10.68 0.37
CA TYR A 518 20.36 -11.64 0.15
C TYR A 518 19.81 -13.08 0.12
N ASP A 519 20.10 -13.81 -0.95
CA ASP A 519 19.83 -15.25 -1.07
C ASP A 519 21.14 -16.03 -1.21
N ALA A 520 21.46 -16.83 -0.19
CA ALA A 520 22.68 -17.62 -0.10
C ALA A 520 22.62 -18.95 -0.89
N ALA A 521 21.50 -19.29 -1.54
CA ALA A 521 21.24 -20.62 -2.08
C ALA A 521 21.83 -20.90 -3.49
N GLN A 522 22.92 -20.24 -3.89
CA GLN A 522 23.68 -20.61 -5.09
C GLN A 522 24.74 -21.67 -4.74
N GLU A 523 24.54 -22.91 -5.19
CA GLU A 523 25.58 -23.95 -5.07
C GLU A 523 26.78 -23.68 -6.00
N PRO A 524 28.02 -24.04 -5.60
CA PRO A 524 29.21 -23.73 -6.39
C PRO A 524 29.30 -24.56 -7.68
N THR A 525 29.69 -23.91 -8.78
CA THR A 525 30.07 -24.61 -10.02
C THR A 525 31.37 -25.42 -9.81
N GLU A 526 31.38 -26.69 -10.22
CA GLU A 526 32.57 -27.55 -10.08
C GLU A 526 33.77 -27.01 -10.90
N PRO A 527 35.02 -27.13 -10.38
CA PRO A 527 36.19 -26.65 -11.11
C PRO A 527 36.56 -27.56 -12.30
N PRO A 528 37.14 -26.99 -13.37
CA PRO A 528 37.32 -27.71 -14.64
C PRO A 528 38.39 -28.81 -14.53
N THR A 529 37.98 -30.06 -14.77
CA THR A 529 38.91 -31.16 -15.06
C THR A 529 39.37 -31.10 -16.52
N SER A 530 40.64 -31.40 -16.75
CA SER A 530 41.29 -31.26 -18.05
C SER A 530 41.54 -32.62 -18.72
N ASP A 531 41.10 -32.76 -19.97
CA ASP A 531 41.71 -33.62 -21.01
C ASP A 531 41.21 -33.16 -22.41
N PRO A 532 41.84 -33.54 -23.54
CA PRO A 532 41.92 -32.66 -24.71
C PRO A 532 41.28 -33.25 -25.98
N GLY A 533 41.10 -32.41 -27.00
CA GLY A 533 40.82 -32.92 -28.35
C GLY A 533 40.04 -31.99 -29.25
N THR A 534 40.76 -31.22 -30.06
CA THR A 534 40.21 -30.44 -31.17
C THR A 534 39.47 -31.28 -32.22
N ARG A 535 38.25 -30.87 -32.63
CA ARG A 535 37.89 -30.71 -34.06
C ARG A 535 36.61 -29.88 -34.27
N PRO A 536 36.52 -29.01 -35.31
CA PRO A 536 35.31 -28.26 -35.64
C PRO A 536 34.45 -28.95 -36.74
N THR A 537 33.13 -28.99 -36.53
CA THR A 537 32.00 -29.24 -37.48
C THR A 537 30.70 -29.21 -36.65
N GLU A 538 29.50 -28.78 -37.06
CA GLU A 538 28.91 -28.06 -38.22
C GLU A 538 27.48 -27.58 -37.78
N PRO A 539 26.73 -26.69 -38.47
CA PRO A 539 25.46 -26.14 -37.95
C PRO A 539 24.34 -27.19 -37.85
N PRO A 540 23.39 -27.06 -36.90
CA PRO A 540 22.32 -28.04 -36.70
C PRO A 540 21.34 -28.06 -37.89
N THR A 541 20.90 -29.27 -38.26
CA THR A 541 20.00 -29.51 -39.39
C THR A 541 18.58 -29.82 -38.93
N GLU A 542 17.62 -29.00 -39.36
CA GLU A 542 16.20 -29.33 -39.59
C GLU A 542 15.52 -30.26 -38.56
N ASP A 543 15.40 -29.81 -37.30
CA ASP A 543 14.27 -30.24 -36.47
C ASP A 543 13.02 -29.44 -36.91
N PRO A 544 11.89 -30.09 -37.28
CA PRO A 544 10.70 -29.41 -37.77
C PRO A 544 9.90 -28.65 -36.69
N ASP A 545 10.25 -28.81 -35.43
CA ASP A 545 9.71 -28.07 -34.28
C ASP A 545 10.72 -27.03 -33.74
N TYR A 546 11.94 -26.93 -34.30
CA TYR A 546 12.87 -25.86 -33.98
C TYR A 546 12.43 -24.53 -34.60
N LYS A 547 12.24 -23.55 -33.73
CA LYS A 547 11.85 -22.17 -34.06
C LYS A 547 12.28 -21.27 -32.90
N GLN A 548 13.42 -20.60 -33.05
CA GLN A 548 13.94 -19.65 -32.07
C GLN A 548 12.86 -18.66 -31.59
N GLY A 549 12.63 -18.59 -30.28
CA GLY A 549 11.59 -17.81 -29.63
C GLY A 549 10.27 -18.54 -29.34
N ASP A 550 10.06 -19.75 -29.87
CA ASP A 550 8.88 -20.62 -29.63
C ASP A 550 9.19 -21.61 -28.49
N ALA A 551 9.19 -21.11 -27.26
CA ALA A 551 9.57 -21.86 -26.06
C ALA A 551 8.47 -22.83 -25.58
N ASN A 552 7.21 -22.60 -25.97
CA ASN A 552 6.08 -23.45 -25.61
C ASN A 552 5.75 -24.53 -26.67
N LEU A 553 6.36 -24.47 -27.86
CA LEU A 553 6.16 -25.35 -29.02
C LEU A 553 4.78 -25.23 -29.70
N ASP A 554 4.12 -24.07 -29.61
CA ASP A 554 2.80 -23.79 -30.21
C ASP A 554 2.87 -23.29 -31.67
N LYS A 555 4.07 -22.97 -32.17
CA LYS A 555 4.36 -22.46 -33.52
C LYS A 555 3.98 -21.01 -33.77
N GLU A 556 3.68 -20.25 -32.73
CA GLU A 556 3.68 -18.79 -32.70
C GLU A 556 4.98 -18.26 -32.03
N ILE A 557 5.12 -16.95 -31.88
CA ILE A 557 6.15 -16.33 -31.01
C ILE A 557 5.42 -15.17 -30.34
N ASN A 558 5.09 -15.31 -29.07
CA ASN A 558 4.21 -14.39 -28.36
C ASN A 558 4.58 -14.30 -26.86
N LEU A 559 3.70 -13.74 -26.03
CA LEU A 559 3.97 -13.54 -24.60
C LEU A 559 3.94 -14.84 -23.78
N GLU A 560 3.27 -15.89 -24.24
CA GLU A 560 3.29 -17.21 -23.58
C GLU A 560 4.67 -17.89 -23.66
N ASP A 561 5.47 -17.61 -24.69
CA ASP A 561 6.87 -18.04 -24.75
C ASP A 561 7.70 -17.35 -23.68
N VAL A 562 7.55 -16.03 -23.54
CA VAL A 562 8.18 -15.23 -22.48
C VAL A 562 7.79 -15.77 -21.10
N LEU A 563 6.51 -16.06 -20.88
CA LEU A 563 6.02 -16.68 -19.63
C LEU A 563 6.56 -18.10 -19.43
N THR A 564 6.78 -18.86 -20.49
CA THR A 564 7.34 -20.22 -20.42
C THR A 564 8.82 -20.18 -20.02
N ILE A 565 9.60 -19.26 -20.60
CA ILE A 565 11.00 -19.00 -20.21
C ILE A 565 11.06 -18.50 -18.76
N GLN A 566 10.23 -17.53 -18.37
CA GLN A 566 10.17 -17.02 -17.00
C GLN A 566 9.77 -18.10 -15.98
N ARG A 567 8.79 -18.96 -16.30
CA ARG A 567 8.39 -20.10 -15.46
C ARG A 567 9.49 -21.13 -15.33
N HIS A 568 10.33 -21.30 -16.36
CA HIS A 568 11.51 -22.17 -16.30
C HIS A 568 12.59 -21.60 -15.39
N ILE A 569 12.93 -20.31 -15.54
CA ILE A 569 13.88 -19.59 -14.69
C ILE A 569 13.42 -19.62 -13.21
N ALA A 570 12.13 -19.41 -12.97
CA ALA A 570 11.51 -19.53 -11.65
C ALA A 570 11.37 -20.98 -11.14
N LYS A 571 11.88 -21.98 -11.87
CA LYS A 571 11.85 -23.42 -11.55
C LYS A 571 10.43 -24.00 -11.32
N THR A 572 9.40 -23.29 -11.76
CA THR A 572 7.99 -23.74 -11.70
C THR A 572 7.65 -24.77 -12.78
N ILE A 573 8.41 -24.76 -13.89
CA ILE A 573 8.42 -25.79 -14.92
C ILE A 573 9.87 -26.10 -15.34
N GLN A 574 10.09 -27.20 -16.06
CA GLN A 574 11.37 -27.52 -16.67
C GLN A 574 11.18 -27.73 -18.18
N ILE A 575 11.79 -26.88 -19.01
CA ILE A 575 11.85 -27.06 -20.46
C ILE A 575 13.16 -27.76 -20.85
N THR A 576 13.11 -28.62 -21.86
CA THR A 576 14.25 -29.46 -22.30
C THR A 576 14.12 -29.78 -23.79
N GLY A 577 15.23 -30.17 -24.44
CA GLY A 577 15.26 -30.49 -25.87
C GLY A 577 14.92 -29.27 -26.72
N VAL A 578 14.12 -29.45 -27.77
CA VAL A 578 13.77 -28.39 -28.73
C VAL A 578 13.14 -27.15 -28.06
N ALA A 579 12.35 -27.32 -27.00
CA ALA A 579 11.81 -26.19 -26.24
C ALA A 579 12.90 -25.37 -25.52
N ALA A 580 13.98 -26.03 -25.09
CA ALA A 580 15.15 -25.36 -24.52
C ALA A 580 16.00 -24.70 -25.63
N ASP A 581 16.21 -25.38 -26.76
CA ASP A 581 16.94 -24.83 -27.92
C ASP A 581 16.19 -23.63 -28.56
N ASN A 582 14.86 -23.59 -28.48
CA ASN A 582 14.05 -22.45 -28.90
C ASN A 582 14.06 -21.30 -27.88
N ALA A 583 14.22 -21.60 -26.59
CA ALA A 583 14.24 -20.63 -25.50
C ALA A 583 15.59 -19.91 -25.34
N ASP A 584 16.69 -20.56 -25.71
CA ASP A 584 18.02 -19.95 -25.91
C ASP A 584 18.00 -19.06 -27.17
N VAL A 585 17.48 -17.84 -27.02
CA VAL A 585 17.33 -16.91 -28.15
C VAL A 585 18.58 -16.08 -28.40
N ASN A 586 19.55 -16.06 -27.47
CA ASN A 586 20.84 -15.37 -27.65
C ASN A 586 21.99 -16.31 -28.10
N PHE A 587 21.79 -17.64 -28.06
CA PHE A 587 22.76 -18.70 -28.37
C PHE A 587 23.93 -18.83 -27.39
N ASP A 588 23.76 -18.39 -26.14
CA ASP A 588 24.76 -18.56 -25.07
C ASP A 588 24.71 -19.94 -24.40
N LYS A 589 23.66 -20.74 -24.67
CA LYS A 589 23.36 -22.08 -24.11
C LYS A 589 22.89 -22.11 -22.67
N THR A 590 22.38 -21.00 -22.16
CA THR A 590 21.91 -20.81 -20.78
C THR A 590 20.60 -20.03 -20.78
N ILE A 591 19.47 -20.73 -20.65
CA ILE A 591 18.15 -20.08 -20.66
C ILE A 591 17.98 -19.18 -19.42
N ASN A 592 18.05 -17.86 -19.63
CA ASN A 592 18.17 -16.88 -18.55
C ASN A 592 17.38 -15.58 -18.82
N LEU A 593 17.54 -14.56 -17.97
CA LEU A 593 16.79 -13.30 -18.09
C LEU A 593 17.17 -12.50 -19.36
N GLU A 594 18.37 -12.72 -19.92
CA GLU A 594 18.77 -12.14 -21.20
C GLU A 594 17.92 -12.68 -22.37
N ASP A 595 17.49 -13.94 -22.33
CA ASP A 595 16.56 -14.50 -23.32
C ASP A 595 15.18 -13.86 -23.23
N VAL A 596 14.65 -13.75 -22.00
CA VAL A 596 13.40 -13.04 -21.68
C VAL A 596 13.44 -11.62 -22.25
N LEU A 597 14.50 -10.87 -21.94
CA LEU A 597 14.66 -9.49 -22.40
C LEU A 597 14.86 -9.40 -23.91
N THR A 598 15.55 -10.34 -24.53
CA THR A 598 15.79 -10.38 -25.99
C THR A 598 14.48 -10.69 -26.73
N LEU A 599 13.71 -11.67 -26.26
CA LEU A 599 12.42 -12.04 -26.82
C LEU A 599 11.38 -10.92 -26.63
N GLN A 600 11.32 -10.30 -25.45
CA GLN A 600 10.46 -9.14 -25.18
C GLN A 600 10.82 -7.94 -26.10
N LYS A 601 12.11 -7.63 -26.29
CA LYS A 601 12.54 -6.55 -27.21
C LYS A 601 12.17 -6.86 -28.67
N PHE A 602 12.20 -8.12 -29.08
CA PHE A 602 11.74 -8.54 -30.41
C PHE A 602 10.21 -8.38 -30.57
N LEU A 603 9.42 -8.88 -29.60
CA LEU A 603 7.96 -8.72 -29.59
C LEU A 603 7.52 -7.24 -29.57
N ALA A 604 8.23 -6.39 -28.82
CA ALA A 604 8.04 -4.95 -28.77
C ALA A 604 8.53 -4.20 -30.03
N LYS A 605 9.08 -4.91 -31.04
CA LYS A 605 9.67 -4.35 -32.28
C LYS A 605 10.85 -3.40 -32.03
N MET A 606 11.48 -3.50 -30.86
CA MET A 606 12.74 -2.81 -30.54
C MET A 606 13.95 -3.51 -31.19
N LEU A 607 13.84 -4.82 -31.47
CA LEU A 607 14.75 -5.56 -32.32
C LEU A 607 14.05 -5.93 -33.66
N PRO A 608 14.73 -5.77 -34.81
CA PRO A 608 14.14 -6.10 -36.13
C PRO A 608 14.07 -7.60 -36.41
N SER A 609 14.88 -8.40 -35.70
CA SER A 609 14.90 -9.86 -35.69
C SER A 609 15.52 -10.34 -34.37
N LEU A 610 15.33 -11.60 -34.02
CA LEU A 610 16.14 -12.25 -32.98
C LEU A 610 17.62 -12.37 -33.44
N PRO A 611 18.57 -12.60 -32.50
CA PRO A 611 19.95 -12.95 -32.81
C PRO A 611 20.09 -14.15 -33.76
N VAL A 612 21.27 -14.35 -34.35
CA VAL A 612 21.56 -15.49 -35.25
C VAL A 612 22.83 -16.18 -34.78
N ALA A 613 22.81 -17.52 -34.76
CA ALA A 613 23.93 -18.39 -34.37
C ALA A 613 25.14 -18.35 -35.33
#